data_AF-A0A2E5W4U2-F1
#
_entry.id   AF-A0A2E5W4U2-F1
#
_cell.length_a   1.000
_cell.length_b   1.000
_cell.length_c   1.000
_cell.angle_alpha   90.00
_cell.angle_beta   90.00
_cell.angle_gamma   90.00
#
_symmetry.space_group_name_H-M   'P 1'
#
loop_
_entity.id
_entity.type
_entity.pdbx_description
1 polymer ?
#
loop_
_entity_poly.entity_id
_entity_poly.type
_entity_poly.pdbx_seq_one_letter_code
_entity_poly.pdbx_strand_id
1 'polypeptide(L)'
;MDEFVIRYFILAKSSMESSPTLWQDLREGYSRNKGMRHAVQVLDSLDAKQISSYHAGIRHFKTMDSIRAEVMSGKEYELLMEKPVTPTYRVNYFSSVSK
;
A
#
# COMPACT_ATOMS: atom_id res chain seq x y z
N MET A 1 -13.94 19.71 -14.44
CA MET A 1 -12.62 19.15 -14.08
C MET A 1 -12.63 18.55 -12.67
N ASP A 2 -13.15 19.27 -11.66
CA ASP A 2 -13.22 18.77 -10.28
C ASP A 2 -13.97 17.43 -10.15
N GLU A 3 -15.15 17.36 -10.76
CA GLU A 3 -15.95 16.15 -10.77
C GLU A 3 -15.23 14.94 -11.37
N PHE A 4 -14.44 15.14 -12.44
CA PHE A 4 -13.67 14.07 -13.06
C PHE A 4 -12.62 13.51 -12.10
N VAL A 5 -11.88 14.39 -11.43
CA VAL A 5 -10.81 14.01 -10.50
C VAL A 5 -11.40 13.28 -9.29
N ILE A 6 -12.50 13.79 -8.72
CA ILE A 6 -13.21 13.16 -7.61
C ILE A 6 -13.71 11.76 -8.02
N ARG A 7 -14.41 11.65 -9.17
CA ARG A 7 -14.90 10.37 -9.68
C ARG A 7 -13.76 9.37 -9.94
N TYR A 8 -12.63 9.82 -10.46
CA TYR A 8 -11.45 8.98 -10.66
C TYR A 8 -10.97 8.37 -9.33
N PHE A 9 -10.79 9.17 -8.27
CA PHE A 9 -10.31 8.66 -7.00
C PHE A 9 -11.33 7.79 -6.27
N ILE A 10 -12.64 8.10 -6.39
CA ILE A 10 -13.71 7.24 -5.87
C ILE A 10 -13.69 5.88 -6.56
N LEU A 11 -13.61 5.86 -7.89
CA LEU A 11 -13.55 4.62 -8.67
C LEU A 11 -12.29 3.82 -8.33
N ALA A 12 -11.15 4.52 -8.23
CA ALA A 12 -9.89 3.89 -7.91
C ALA A 12 -9.91 3.28 -6.50
N LYS A 13 -10.48 3.96 -5.49
CA LYS A 13 -10.71 3.40 -4.15
C LYS A 13 -11.57 2.12 -4.21
N SER A 14 -12.72 2.17 -4.88
CA SER A 14 -13.62 1.02 -5.01
C SER A 14 -12.96 -0.17 -5.71
N SER A 15 -12.15 0.08 -6.74
CA SER A 15 -11.39 -0.97 -7.44
C SER A 15 -10.33 -1.64 -6.56
N MET A 16 -9.76 -0.91 -5.60
CA MET A 16 -8.78 -1.47 -4.66
C MET A 16 -9.47 -2.32 -3.59
N GLU A 17 -10.63 -1.88 -3.09
CA GLU A 17 -11.42 -2.57 -2.07
C GLU A 17 -12.01 -3.90 -2.56
N SER A 18 -12.31 -4.00 -3.86
CA SER A 18 -12.86 -5.21 -4.47
C SER A 18 -11.77 -6.21 -4.87
N SER A 19 -11.52 -7.22 -4.01
CA SER A 19 -10.78 -8.43 -4.38
C SER A 19 -11.19 -9.64 -3.53
N PRO A 20 -11.42 -10.82 -4.15
CA PRO A 20 -11.70 -12.05 -3.41
C PRO A 20 -10.46 -12.60 -2.67
N THR A 21 -9.25 -12.23 -3.11
CA THR A 21 -7.97 -12.71 -2.57
C THR A 21 -7.29 -11.70 -1.64
N LEU A 22 -7.95 -10.57 -1.34
CA LEU A 22 -7.40 -9.46 -0.54
C LEU A 22 -6.73 -9.91 0.76
N TRP A 23 -7.35 -10.86 1.45
CA TRP A 23 -6.90 -11.38 2.75
C TRP A 23 -6.00 -12.62 2.64
N GLN A 24 -5.89 -13.19 1.45
CA GLN A 24 -5.12 -14.42 1.20
C GLN A 24 -3.71 -14.11 0.73
N ASP A 25 -3.55 -13.08 -0.12
CA ASP A 25 -2.23 -12.59 -0.54
C ASP A 25 -1.85 -11.31 0.23
N LEU A 26 -0.82 -11.43 1.07
CA LEU A 26 -0.30 -10.33 1.87
C LEU A 26 0.21 -9.16 1.00
N ARG A 27 0.87 -9.46 -0.13
CA ARG A 27 1.43 -8.43 -1.01
C ARG A 27 0.32 -7.69 -1.73
N GLU A 28 -0.62 -8.43 -2.32
CA GLU A 28 -1.79 -7.85 -2.97
C GLU A 28 -2.61 -7.00 -1.97
N GLY A 29 -2.90 -7.57 -0.79
CA GLY A 29 -3.62 -6.90 0.28
C GLY A 29 -2.93 -5.62 0.77
N TYR A 30 -1.60 -5.63 0.92
CA TYR A 30 -0.82 -4.45 1.28
C TYR A 30 -0.91 -3.36 0.21
N SER A 31 -0.65 -3.70 -1.06
CA SER A 31 -0.67 -2.72 -2.16
C SER A 31 -2.06 -2.14 -2.39
N ARG A 32 -3.13 -2.94 -2.26
CA ARG A 32 -4.51 -2.46 -2.34
C ARG A 32 -4.86 -1.50 -1.20
N ASN A 33 -4.52 -1.85 0.04
CA ASN A 33 -4.74 -0.97 1.19
C ASN A 33 -3.96 0.35 1.06
N LYS A 34 -2.72 0.30 0.55
CA LYS A 34 -1.91 1.48 0.24
C LYS A 34 -2.62 2.37 -0.80
N GLY A 35 -3.18 1.79 -1.86
CA GLY A 35 -3.97 2.49 -2.87
C GLY A 35 -5.25 3.12 -2.31
N MET A 36 -6.01 2.39 -1.50
CA MET A 36 -7.20 2.91 -0.82
C MET A 36 -6.87 4.10 0.06
N ARG A 37 -5.83 3.98 0.90
CA ARG A 37 -5.38 5.06 1.78
C ARG A 37 -4.96 6.29 0.98
N HIS A 38 -4.23 6.10 -0.12
CA HIS A 38 -3.83 7.20 -0.98
C HIS A 38 -5.03 7.92 -1.60
N ALA A 39 -6.00 7.18 -2.13
CA ALA A 39 -7.21 7.75 -2.71
C ALA A 39 -8.03 8.53 -1.67
N VAL A 40 -8.19 8.00 -0.46
CA VAL A 40 -8.87 8.69 0.65
C VAL A 40 -8.15 9.98 1.02
N GLN A 41 -6.82 9.96 1.18
CA GLN A 41 -6.06 11.17 1.48
C GLN A 41 -6.24 12.26 0.43
N VAL A 42 -6.24 11.90 -0.85
CA VAL A 42 -6.43 12.88 -1.93
C VAL A 42 -7.87 13.43 -1.91
N LEU A 43 -8.88 12.58 -1.69
CA LEU A 43 -10.27 13.01 -1.57
C LEU A 43 -10.46 13.95 -0.37
N ASP A 44 -9.90 13.62 0.80
CA ASP A 44 -9.96 14.46 1.99
C ASP A 44 -9.28 15.82 1.76
N SER A 45 -8.13 15.83 1.08
CA SER A 45 -7.43 17.08 0.71
C SER A 45 -8.21 17.93 -0.30
N LEU A 46 -8.95 17.30 -1.23
CA LEU A 46 -9.83 18.00 -2.17
C LEU A 46 -11.04 18.60 -1.44
N ASP A 47 -11.67 17.84 -0.54
CA ASP A 47 -12.83 18.29 0.25
C ASP A 47 -12.45 19.44 1.20
N ALA A 48 -11.29 19.33 1.85
CA ALA A 48 -10.71 20.38 2.68
C ALA A 48 -10.17 21.59 1.87
N LYS A 49 -10.28 21.57 0.53
CA LYS A 49 -9.77 22.61 -0.38
C LYS A 49 -8.28 22.92 -0.22
N GLN A 50 -7.49 21.97 0.28
CA GLN A 50 -6.04 22.10 0.43
C GLN A 50 -5.31 22.01 -0.91
N ILE A 51 -5.91 21.30 -1.88
CA ILE A 51 -5.34 21.06 -3.20
C ILE A 51 -6.42 21.34 -4.24
N SER A 52 -6.06 22.01 -5.34
CA SER A 52 -6.95 22.13 -6.50
C SER A 52 -6.95 20.82 -7.30
N SER A 53 -8.09 20.45 -7.87
CA SER A 53 -8.24 19.26 -8.72
C SER A 53 -7.22 19.16 -9.84
N TYR A 54 -6.79 20.29 -10.41
CA TYR A 54 -5.73 20.33 -11.42
C TYR A 54 -4.40 19.80 -10.85
N HIS A 55 -4.01 20.30 -9.68
CA HIS A 55 -2.78 19.87 -8.99
C HIS A 55 -2.88 18.42 -8.53
N ALA A 56 -4.08 17.98 -8.11
CA ALA A 56 -4.32 16.60 -7.72
C ALA A 56 -4.16 15.64 -8.91
N GLY A 57 -4.71 15.99 -10.08
CA GLY A 57 -4.54 15.19 -11.30
C GLY A 57 -3.08 15.02 -11.70
N ILE A 58 -2.30 16.11 -11.72
CA ILE A 58 -0.89 16.06 -12.11
C ILE A 58 -0.05 15.23 -11.14
N ARG A 59 -0.26 15.37 -9.83
CA ARG A 59 0.60 14.75 -8.82
C ARG A 59 0.19 13.32 -8.47
N HIS A 60 -1.11 13.07 -8.41
CA HIS A 60 -1.63 11.85 -7.77
C HIS A 60 -2.10 10.79 -8.78
N PHE A 61 -2.41 11.14 -10.03
CA PHE A 61 -2.79 10.11 -11.03
C PHE A 61 -1.65 9.14 -11.32
N LYS A 62 -0.44 9.64 -11.58
CA LYS A 62 0.73 8.79 -11.82
C LYS A 62 1.01 7.85 -10.64
N THR A 63 0.87 8.37 -9.42
CA THR A 63 1.08 7.59 -8.20
C THR A 63 0.02 6.51 -8.06
N MET A 64 -1.27 6.84 -8.28
CA MET A 64 -2.36 5.87 -8.23
C MET A 64 -2.22 4.79 -9.31
N ASP A 65 -1.84 5.17 -10.53
CA ASP A 65 -1.63 4.21 -11.62
C ASP A 65 -0.44 3.28 -11.35
N SER A 66 0.62 3.78 -10.69
CA SER A 66 1.73 2.93 -10.27
C SER A 66 1.33 1.89 -9.23
N ILE A 67 0.50 2.27 -8.25
CA ILE A 67 -0.04 1.34 -7.24
C ILE A 67 -0.95 0.31 -7.91
N ARG A 68 -1.80 0.73 -8.86
CA ARG A 68 -2.63 -0.18 -9.65
C ARG A 68 -1.80 -1.20 -10.42
N ALA A 69 -0.70 -0.74 -11.03
CA ALA A 69 0.23 -1.62 -11.74
C ALA A 69 0.93 -2.60 -10.77
N GLU A 70 1.29 -2.16 -9.56
CA GLU A 70 1.84 -3.04 -8.52
C GLU A 70 0.85 -4.14 -8.12
N VAL A 71 -0.43 -3.79 -7.90
CA VAL A 71 -1.49 -4.76 -7.57
C VAL A 71 -1.66 -5.78 -8.70
N MET A 72 -1.68 -5.32 -9.95
CA MET A 72 -1.84 -6.19 -11.13
C MET A 72 -0.57 -6.95 -11.51
N SER A 73 0.57 -6.67 -10.87
CA SER A 73 1.84 -7.29 -11.25
C SER A 73 1.91 -8.79 -10.96
N GLY A 74 1.05 -9.32 -10.08
CA GLY A 74 0.97 -10.75 -9.76
C GLY A 74 2.24 -11.37 -9.20
N LYS A 75 3.27 -10.57 -8.88
CA LYS A 75 4.51 -11.08 -8.27
C LYS A 75 4.24 -11.56 -6.85
N GLU A 76 5.00 -12.53 -6.40
CA GLU A 76 4.96 -12.99 -5.01
C GLU A 76 5.71 -12.02 -4.09
N TYR A 77 5.45 -12.13 -2.79
CA TYR A 77 6.19 -11.38 -1.77
C TYR A 77 7.60 -11.95 -1.60
N GLU A 78 8.62 -11.17 -1.98
CA GLU A 78 10.01 -11.53 -1.73
C GLU A 78 10.39 -11.19 -0.28
N LEU A 79 10.45 -12.21 0.57
CA LEU A 79 10.93 -12.04 1.93
C LEU A 79 12.46 -11.96 1.91
N LEU A 80 12.98 -10.74 2.02
CA LEU A 80 14.41 -10.48 2.15
C LEU A 80 14.90 -10.96 3.53
N MET A 81 15.01 -12.28 3.72
CA MET A 81 15.71 -12.82 4.88
C MET A 81 17.20 -12.56 4.67
N GLU A 82 17.79 -11.74 5.53
CA GLU A 82 19.25 -11.72 5.66
C GLU A 82 19.71 -13.15 5.94
N LYS A 83 20.76 -13.61 5.26
CA LYS A 83 21.30 -14.95 5.51
C LYS A 83 21.61 -15.06 7.00
N PRO A 84 21.06 -16.06 7.72
CA PRO A 84 21.35 -16.21 9.13
C PRO A 84 22.85 -16.39 9.29
N VAL A 85 23.49 -15.45 9.99
CA VAL A 85 24.88 -15.62 10.42
C VAL A 85 24.85 -16.79 11.39
N THR A 86 25.46 -17.92 11.02
CA THR A 86 25.56 -19.08 11.93
C THR A 86 26.35 -18.66 13.16
N PRO A 87 25.73 -18.57 14.35
CA PRO A 87 26.47 -18.21 15.54
C PRO A 87 27.47 -19.31 15.86
N THR A 88 28.74 -18.94 16.09
CA THR A 88 29.80 -19.87 16.50
C THR A 88 29.70 -20.29 17.97
N TYR A 89 28.69 -19.78 18.69
CA TYR A 89 28.44 -20.02 20.10
C TYR A 89 27.09 -20.72 20.32
N ARG A 90 26.99 -21.54 21.36
CA ARG A 90 25.71 -22.14 21.77
C ARG A 90 24.84 -21.07 22.43
N VAL A 91 23.79 -20.64 21.73
CA VAL A 91 22.73 -19.82 22.31
C VAL A 91 21.84 -20.74 23.17
N ASN A 92 21.86 -20.55 24.49
CA ASN A 92 20.89 -21.21 25.37
C ASN A 92 19.68 -20.29 25.57
N TYR A 93 18.58 -20.59 24.88
CA TYR A 93 17.34 -19.80 24.93
C TYR A 93 16.55 -19.98 26.23
N PHE A 94 16.98 -20.88 27.12
CA PHE A 94 16.32 -21.18 28.40
C PHE A 94 17.09 -20.66 29.62
N SER A 95 18.23 -19.98 29.44
CA SER A 95 18.93 -19.37 30.57
C SER A 95 18.30 -18.03 30.94
N SER A 96 17.39 -18.04 31.92
CA SER A 96 17.01 -16.82 32.64
C SER A 96 18.18 -16.43 33.54
N VAL A 97 18.94 -15.40 33.17
CA VAL A 97 19.89 -14.78 34.10
C VAL A 97 19.07 -14.01 35.13
N SER A 98 18.85 -14.64 36.29
CA SER A 98 18.41 -13.99 37.52
C SER A 98 19.50 -13.01 37.93
N LYS A 99 19.20 -11.70 37.94
CA LYS A 99 20.07 -10.65 38.43
C LYS A 99 19.46 -10.06 39.70
#